data_AF-A0A933LCX8-F1
#
_entry.id   AF-A0A933LCX8-F1
#
_cell.length_a   1.000
_cell.length_b   1.000
_cell.length_c   1.000
_cell.angle_alpha   90.00
_cell.angle_beta   90.00
_cell.angle_gamma   90.00
#
_symmetry.space_group_name_H-M   'P 1'
#
loop_
_entity.id
_entity.type
_entity.pdbx_description
1 polymer ?
#
loop_
_entity_poly.entity_id
_entity_poly.type
_entity_poly.pdbx_seq_one_letter_code
_entity_poly.pdbx_strand_id
1 'polypeptide(L)'
;AKLTAEEVTRVHAAIHECVEDGLAYERTRTDMSSSKDRPGNVHGRVGEACPVCGDTIRSGSYSSYTVAYCPMCQTGGKVLADNTTSRFLK
;
A
#
# COMPACT_ATOMS: atom_id res chain seq x y z
N ALA A 1 -17.32 2.40 -1.74
CA ALA A 1 -17.53 3.62 -2.52
C ALA A 1 -16.77 3.49 -3.83
N LYS A 2 -17.23 4.12 -4.91
CA LYS A 2 -16.48 4.24 -6.16
C LYS A 2 -15.67 5.54 -6.11
N LEU A 3 -14.49 5.56 -6.74
CA LEU A 3 -13.64 6.74 -6.84
C LEU A 3 -14.29 7.81 -7.73
N THR A 4 -14.10 9.07 -7.38
CA THR A 4 -14.39 10.23 -8.23
C THR A 4 -13.36 10.36 -9.37
N ALA A 5 -13.65 11.18 -10.39
CA ALA A 5 -12.71 11.40 -11.49
C ALA A 5 -11.37 11.99 -11.01
N GLU A 6 -11.40 12.93 -10.05
CA GLU A 6 -10.21 13.51 -9.46
C GLU A 6 -9.37 12.48 -8.69
N GLU A 7 -10.03 11.60 -7.93
CA GLU A 7 -9.36 10.50 -7.23
C GLU A 7 -8.75 9.48 -8.21
N VAL A 8 -9.42 9.20 -9.33
CA VAL A 8 -8.86 8.35 -10.40
C VAL A 8 -7.60 8.99 -10.98
N THR A 9 -7.63 10.28 -11.31
CA THR A 9 -6.44 11.00 -11.81
C THR A 9 -5.29 10.97 -10.79
N ARG A 10 -5.60 11.16 -9.51
CA ARG A 10 -4.59 11.07 -8.43
C ARG A 10 -3.97 9.68 -8.33
N VAL A 11 -4.79 8.62 -8.38
CA VAL A 11 -4.27 7.24 -8.34
C VAL A 11 -3.43 6.94 -9.57
N HIS A 12 -3.85 7.39 -10.76
CA HIS A 12 -3.07 7.25 -11.98
C HIS A 12 -1.68 7.90 -11.86
N ALA A 13 -1.63 9.15 -11.38
CA ALA A 13 -0.36 9.85 -11.16
C ALA A 13 0.52 9.11 -10.15
N ALA A 14 -0.05 8.65 -9.02
CA ALA A 14 0.69 7.92 -8.01
C ALA A 14 1.26 6.57 -8.51
N ILE A 15 0.56 5.89 -9.42
CA ILE A 15 1.06 4.66 -10.05
C ILE A 15 2.31 4.97 -10.88
N HIS A 16 2.27 6.02 -11.69
CA HIS A 16 3.42 6.46 -12.49
C HIS A 16 4.61 6.80 -11.60
N GLU A 17 4.40 7.61 -10.56
CA GLU A 17 5.45 7.99 -9.59
C GLU A 17 6.09 6.76 -8.93
N CYS A 18 5.28 5.82 -8.42
CA CYS A 18 5.82 4.61 -7.79
C CYS A 18 6.64 3.74 -8.76
N VAL A 19 6.22 3.66 -10.02
CA VAL A 19 6.94 2.91 -11.06
C VAL A 19 8.24 3.61 -11.42
N GLU A 20 8.23 4.93 -11.56
CA GLU A 20 9.42 5.73 -11.83
C GLU A 20 10.44 5.62 -10.71
N ASP A 21 10.02 5.72 -9.44
CA ASP A 21 10.88 5.51 -8.27
C ASP A 21 11.47 4.09 -8.25
N GLY A 22 10.64 3.09 -8.53
CA GLY A 22 11.08 1.70 -8.62
C GLY A 22 12.12 1.48 -9.72
N LEU A 23 11.90 2.06 -10.90
CA LEU A 23 12.83 1.99 -12.03
C LEU A 23 14.14 2.74 -11.75
N ALA A 24 14.04 3.93 -11.16
CA ALA A 24 15.21 4.73 -10.78
C ALA A 24 16.08 3.95 -9.78
N TYR A 25 15.46 3.36 -8.76
CA TYR A 25 16.14 2.49 -7.81
C TYR A 25 16.78 1.28 -8.49
N GLU A 26 16.04 0.52 -9.28
CA GLU A 26 16.53 -0.71 -9.91
C GLU A 26 17.73 -0.44 -10.84
N ARG A 27 17.70 0.67 -11.58
CA ARG A 27 18.79 1.09 -12.47
C ARG A 27 20.10 1.40 -11.77
N THR A 28 20.10 1.60 -10.45
CA THR A 28 21.34 1.78 -9.66
C THR A 28 22.00 0.47 -9.28
N ARG A 29 21.31 -0.67 -9.45
CA ARG A 29 21.77 -1.98 -8.99
C ARG A 29 22.47 -2.77 -10.08
N THR A 30 23.35 -3.67 -9.67
CA THR A 30 24.00 -4.66 -10.54
C THR A 30 23.34 -6.05 -10.44
N ASP A 31 22.40 -6.21 -9.52
CA ASP A 31 21.64 -7.42 -9.25
C ASP A 31 20.14 -7.11 -9.22
N MET A 32 19.32 -8.17 -9.27
CA MET A 32 17.85 -8.04 -9.23
C MET A 32 17.38 -7.76 -7.80
N SER A 33 16.59 -6.70 -7.59
CA SER A 33 16.06 -6.39 -6.26
C SER A 33 15.07 -7.44 -5.74
N SER A 34 15.17 -7.75 -4.45
CA SER A 34 14.13 -8.51 -3.75
C SER A 34 12.99 -7.58 -3.31
N SER A 35 11.81 -8.14 -3.04
CA SER A 35 10.61 -7.37 -2.68
C SER A 35 10.82 -6.43 -1.48
N LYS A 36 11.61 -6.87 -0.48
CA LYS A 36 11.92 -6.07 0.72
C LYS A 36 12.85 -4.87 0.44
N ASP A 37 13.61 -4.93 -0.65
CA ASP A 37 14.58 -3.89 -1.00
C ASP A 37 13.97 -2.80 -1.86
N ARG A 38 12.78 -3.04 -2.44
CA ARG A 38 12.13 -2.10 -3.35
C ARG A 38 11.62 -0.87 -2.59
N PRO A 39 11.71 0.33 -3.18
CA PRO A 39 11.15 1.54 -2.59
C PRO A 39 9.66 1.36 -2.27
N GLY A 40 9.24 1.86 -1.11
CA GLY A 40 7.86 1.78 -0.67
C GLY A 40 7.64 2.39 0.71
N ASN A 41 6.48 3.03 0.87
CA ASN A 41 6.15 3.76 2.10
C ASN A 41 5.50 2.90 3.18
N VAL A 42 4.74 1.87 2.80
CA VAL A 42 3.97 1.03 3.75
C VAL A 42 4.20 -0.47 3.60
N HIS A 43 4.61 -0.92 2.41
CA HIS A 43 4.87 -2.35 2.16
C HIS A 43 6.01 -2.85 3.07
N GLY A 44 5.79 -3.97 3.74
CA GLY A 44 6.77 -4.55 4.67
C GLY A 44 6.94 -3.81 6.00
N ARG A 45 6.18 -2.73 6.26
CA ARG A 45 6.36 -1.83 7.41
C ARG A 45 5.21 -1.88 8.42
N VAL A 46 4.47 -2.98 8.48
CA VAL A 46 3.33 -3.13 9.40
C VAL A 46 3.82 -3.02 10.85
N GLY A 47 3.18 -2.16 11.65
CA GLY A 47 3.60 -1.84 13.01
C GLY A 47 4.55 -0.65 13.13
N GLU A 48 5.15 -0.19 12.02
CA GLU A 48 5.98 1.02 12.00
C GLU A 48 5.11 2.29 11.93
N ALA A 49 5.72 3.43 12.28
CA ALA A 49 5.09 4.73 12.11
C ALA A 49 5.01 5.12 10.63
N CYS A 50 3.85 5.62 10.20
CA CYS A 50 3.65 6.13 8.86
C CYS A 50 4.59 7.31 8.59
N PRO A 51 5.35 7.32 7.48
CA PRO A 51 6.28 8.41 7.17
C PRO A 51 5.59 9.74 6.86
N VAL A 52 4.26 9.74 6.63
CA VAL A 52 3.48 10.94 6.31
C VAL A 52 2.85 11.54 7.56
N CYS A 53 2.12 10.76 8.35
CA CYS A 53 1.32 11.28 9.47
C CYS A 53 1.72 10.74 10.85
N GLY A 54 2.69 9.82 10.93
CA GLY A 54 3.14 9.20 12.18
C GLY A 54 2.24 8.12 12.78
N ASP A 55 1.01 7.92 12.27
CA ASP A 55 0.12 6.85 12.75
C ASP A 55 0.65 5.45 12.40
N THR A 56 0.26 4.43 13.16
CA THR A 56 0.75 3.06 12.96
C THR A 56 0.25 2.47 11.64
N ILE A 57 1.18 1.96 10.82
CA ILE A 57 0.85 1.19 9.61
C ILE A 57 0.21 -0.14 10.01
N ARG A 58 -0.92 -0.47 9.40
CA ARG A 58 -1.68 -1.71 9.65
C ARG A 58 -1.71 -2.58 8.41
N SER A 59 -2.12 -3.84 8.58
CA SER A 59 -2.43 -4.75 7.48
C SER A 59 -3.91 -5.06 7.39
N GLY A 60 -4.37 -5.36 6.17
CA GLY A 60 -5.71 -5.89 5.90
C GLY A 60 -5.59 -7.17 5.07
N SER A 61 -6.22 -8.24 5.53
CA SER A 61 -6.18 -9.55 4.89
C SER A 61 -7.44 -9.79 4.04
N TYR A 62 -7.22 -10.23 2.80
CA TYR A 62 -8.23 -10.69 1.87
C TYR A 62 -8.00 -12.16 1.57
N SER A 63 -8.95 -12.81 0.88
CA SER A 63 -8.88 -14.24 0.58
C SER A 63 -7.61 -14.70 -0.14
N SER A 64 -6.92 -13.79 -0.83
CA SER A 64 -5.79 -14.13 -1.72
C SER A 64 -4.55 -13.27 -1.51
N TYR A 65 -4.66 -12.19 -0.73
CA TYR A 65 -3.55 -11.26 -0.53
C TYR A 65 -3.72 -10.48 0.77
N THR A 66 -2.61 -9.96 1.28
CA THR A 66 -2.57 -9.03 2.40
C THR A 66 -2.02 -7.70 1.90
N VAL A 67 -2.62 -6.59 2.31
CA VAL A 67 -2.12 -5.24 2.01
C VAL A 67 -1.67 -4.57 3.29
N ALA A 68 -0.62 -3.75 3.21
CA ALA A 68 -0.25 -2.81 4.26
C ALA A 68 -0.78 -1.41 3.91
N TYR A 69 -1.26 -0.67 4.90
CA TYR A 69 -1.85 0.66 4.71
C TYR A 69 -1.75 1.52 5.99
N CYS A 70 -1.81 2.84 5.84
CA CYS A 70 -1.97 3.78 6.94
C CYS A 70 -3.47 4.13 7.11
N PRO A 71 -4.10 3.87 8.28
CA PRO A 71 -5.52 4.16 8.48
C PRO A 71 -5.86 5.65 8.28
N MET A 72 -5.08 6.55 8.86
CA MET A 72 -5.35 7.98 8.75
C MET A 72 -5.22 8.50 7.31
N CYS A 73 -4.17 8.11 6.58
CA CYS A 73 -3.92 8.65 5.24
C CYS A 73 -4.81 8.03 4.15
N GLN A 74 -5.19 6.75 4.27
CA GLN A 74 -5.77 6.01 3.13
C GLN A 74 -7.24 5.64 3.33
N THR A 75 -7.72 5.60 4.56
CA THR A 75 -9.10 5.14 4.86
C THR A 75 -9.85 6.08 5.79
N GLY A 76 -9.37 7.32 5.98
CA GLY A 76 -10.00 8.31 6.84
C GLY A 76 -10.09 7.85 8.31
N GLY A 77 -9.09 7.11 8.77
CA GLY A 77 -9.03 6.52 10.12
C GLY A 77 -9.71 5.15 10.25
N LYS A 78 -10.40 4.65 9.21
CA LYS A 78 -11.06 3.34 9.29
C LYS A 78 -10.05 2.21 9.25
N VAL A 79 -10.03 1.37 10.29
CA VAL A 79 -9.30 0.10 10.28
C VAL A 79 -10.07 -0.93 9.44
N LEU A 80 -9.44 -1.46 8.40
CA LEU A 80 -9.96 -2.54 7.56
C LEU A 80 -10.04 -3.84 8.37
N ALA A 81 -11.19 -4.50 8.32
CA ALA A 81 -11.40 -5.81 8.94
C ALA A 81 -10.68 -6.93 8.16
N ASP A 82 -10.40 -8.04 8.84
CA ASP A 82 -9.99 -9.29 8.21
C ASP A 82 -11.16 -9.87 7.41
N ASN A 83 -11.03 -9.93 6.08
CA ASN A 83 -12.06 -10.40 5.17
C ASN A 83 -11.78 -11.83 4.63
N THR A 84 -10.85 -12.57 5.23
CA THR A 84 -10.54 -13.96 4.83
C THR A 84 -11.71 -14.91 5.02
N THR A 85 -12.58 -14.65 6.01
CA THR A 85 -13.73 -15.50 6.36
C THR A 85 -15.04 -15.13 5.69
N SER A 86 -15.08 -14.04 4.90
CA SER A 86 -16.30 -13.58 4.23
C SER A 86 -16.87 -14.57 3.21
N ARG A 87 -16.10 -15.61 2.83
CA ARG A 87 -16.55 -16.75 2.01
C ARG A 87 -17.42 -17.75 2.77
N PHE A 88 -17.35 -17.78 4.11
CA PHE A 88 -18.10 -18.71 4.96
C PHE A 88 -19.44 -18.16 5.47
N LEU A 89 -19.75 -16.89 5.18
CA LEU A 89 -20.97 -16.20 5.62
C LEU A 89 -22.03 -16.09 4.50
N LYS A 90 -22.12 -17.10 3.64
CA LYS A 90 -23.29 -17.26 2.75
C LYS A 90 -24.42 -17.96 3.47
#